data_AF-A0AAV4SUH5-F1
#
_entry.id   AF-A0AAV4SUH5-F1
#
_cell.length_a   1.000
_cell.length_b   1.000
_cell.length_c   1.000
_cell.angle_alpha   90.00
_cell.angle_beta   90.00
_cell.angle_gamma   90.00
#
_symmetry.space_group_name_H-M   'P 1'
#
loop_
_entity.id
_entity.type
_entity.pdbx_description
1 polymer ?
#
loop_
_entity_poly.entity_id
_entity_poly.type
_entity_poly.pdbx_seq_one_letter_code
_entity_poly.pdbx_strand_id
1 'polypeptide(L)' 'MTWLLPSYEKENKEDVNPKDFIIENAKDETIVRLPNSVKGQQFIIQNCENSNIYIYDHINTITVDDCNGCNVFIGPTKGR' A
#
# COMPACT_ATOMS: atom_id res chain seq x y z
N MET A 1 28.51 -4.18 -39.28
CA MET A 1 28.78 -3.18 -38.23
C MET A 1 27.54 -3.14 -37.35
N THR A 2 27.52 -4.03 -36.38
CA THR A 2 26.31 -4.45 -35.66
C THR A 2 26.25 -3.65 -34.36
N TRP A 3 25.34 -2.69 -34.28
CA TRP A 3 25.04 -2.03 -33.01
C TRP A 3 24.07 -2.91 -32.23
N LEU A 4 24.62 -3.83 -31.44
CA LEU A 4 23.88 -4.46 -30.34
C LEU A 4 23.81 -3.43 -29.22
N LEU A 5 22.63 -2.85 -29.00
CA LEU A 5 22.37 -2.05 -27.80
C LEU A 5 22.51 -2.97 -26.58
N PRO A 6 23.28 -2.58 -25.55
CA PRO A 6 23.36 -3.32 -24.30
C PRO A 6 21.95 -3.53 -23.78
N SER A 7 21.65 -4.80 -23.47
CA SER A 7 20.40 -5.27 -22.91
C SER A 7 19.82 -4.30 -21.89
N TYR A 8 18.62 -3.79 -22.21
CA TYR A 8 17.63 -3.22 -21.28
C TYR A 8 17.91 -3.68 -19.86
N GLU A 9 18.43 -2.75 -19.04
CA GLU A 9 18.73 -2.97 -17.63
C GLU A 9 17.47 -3.54 -16.99
N LYS A 10 17.54 -4.84 -16.68
CA LYS A 10 16.48 -5.53 -15.98
C LYS A 10 16.55 -5.02 -14.55
N GLU A 11 15.92 -3.86 -14.30
CA GLU A 11 15.68 -3.38 -12.95
C GLU A 11 15.15 -4.57 -12.15
N ASN A 12 15.78 -4.87 -11.02
CA ASN A 12 15.30 -5.87 -10.08
C ASN A 12 13.91 -5.41 -9.62
N LYS A 13 12.86 -5.80 -10.35
CA LYS A 13 11.50 -5.76 -9.85
C LYS A 13 11.48 -6.69 -8.66
N GLU A 14 11.58 -6.12 -7.46
CA GLU A 14 11.12 -6.78 -6.26
C GLU A 14 9.75 -7.38 -6.60
N ASP A 15 9.53 -8.66 -6.30
CA ASP A 15 8.23 -9.30 -6.54
C ASP A 15 7.22 -8.61 -5.63
N VAL A 16 6.53 -7.61 -6.19
CA VAL A 16 5.48 -6.85 -5.50
C VAL A 16 4.29 -7.78 -5.38
N ASN A 17 4.00 -8.26 -4.17
CA ASN A 17 2.80 -9.03 -3.91
C ASN A 17 1.63 -8.08 -3.64
N PRO A 18 0.55 -8.10 -4.45
CA PRO A 18 -0.60 -7.22 -4.24
C PRO A 18 -1.21 -7.30 -2.84
N LYS A 19 -1.13 -8.47 -2.20
CA LYS A 19 -1.69 -8.69 -0.85
C LYS A 19 -1.02 -7.84 0.22
N ASP A 20 0.22 -7.41 0.01
CA ASP A 20 0.94 -6.58 0.99
C ASP A 20 0.32 -5.17 1.12
N PHE A 21 -0.47 -4.77 0.12
CA PHE A 21 -1.13 -3.47 0.01
C PHE A 21 -2.65 -3.53 0.27
N ILE A 22 -3.12 -4.62 0.86
CA ILE A 22 -4.53 -4.82 1.24
C ILE A 22 -4.60 -5.08 2.74
N ILE A 23 -5.50 -4.37 3.42
CA ILE A 23 -6.00 -4.73 4.74
C ILE A 23 -7.47 -5.06 4.57
N GLU A 24 -7.84 -6.30 4.88
CA GLU A 24 -9.22 -6.75 4.74
C GLU A 24 -9.66 -7.62 5.93
N ASN A 25 -10.95 -7.54 6.28
CA ASN A 25 -11.56 -8.38 7.32
C ASN A 25 -10.95 -8.22 8.73
N ALA A 26 -10.30 -7.09 9.01
CA ALA A 26 -9.75 -6.81 10.33
C ALA A 26 -10.88 -6.51 11.33
N LYS A 27 -10.85 -7.13 12.51
CA LYS A 27 -11.88 -6.96 13.54
C LYS A 27 -11.29 -6.87 14.93
N ASP A 28 -11.57 -5.77 15.63
CA ASP A 28 -11.05 -5.50 16.98
C ASP A 28 -9.50 -5.54 17.05
N GLU A 29 -8.84 -5.15 15.95
CA GLU A 29 -7.39 -5.22 15.78
C GLU A 29 -6.71 -3.84 15.74
N THR A 30 -5.40 -3.81 15.96
CA THR A 30 -4.55 -2.65 15.67
C THR A 30 -3.47 -3.02 14.66
N ILE A 31 -3.53 -2.41 13.48
CA ILE A 31 -2.64 -2.69 12.35
C ILE A 31 -1.81 -1.46 12.06
N VAL A 32 -0.50 -1.67 11.89
CA VAL A 32 0.46 -0.60 11.58
C VAL A 32 1.24 -0.96 10.32
N ARG A 33 1.40 0.02 9.42
CA ARG A 33 2.34 0.00 8.30
C ARG A 33 3.41 1.05 8.55
N LEU A 34 4.65 0.60 8.61
CA LEU A 34 5.82 1.43 8.92
C LEU A 34 6.30 2.20 7.67
N PRO A 35 7.14 3.24 7.84
CA PRO A 35 7.75 3.93 6.72
C PRO A 35 8.43 2.96 5.73
N ASN A 36 8.34 3.26 4.43
CA ASN A 36 8.84 2.46 3.31
C ASN A 36 8.20 1.07 3.14
N SER A 37 7.07 0.78 3.79
CA SER A 37 6.32 -0.46 3.57
C SER A 37 5.32 -0.38 2.41
N VAL A 38 4.85 0.83 2.06
CA VAL A 38 3.90 1.07 0.96
C VAL A 38 4.61 1.62 -0.27
N LYS A 39 5.68 2.41 -0.09
CA LYS A 39 6.55 2.94 -1.16
C LYS A 39 5.77 3.59 -2.32
N GLY A 40 4.71 4.34 -1.99
CA GLY A 40 3.89 5.03 -3.00
C GLY A 40 3.02 4.12 -3.86
N GLN A 41 2.85 2.85 -3.53
CA GLN A 41 1.88 1.98 -4.20
C GLN A 41 0.44 2.40 -3.88
N GLN A 42 -0.52 1.87 -4.66
CA GLN A 42 -1.93 1.94 -4.29
C GLN A 42 -2.20 1.06 -3.07
N PHE A 43 -3.09 1.49 -2.17
CA PHE A 43 -3.43 0.75 -0.96
C PHE A 43 -4.96 0.61 -0.80
N ILE A 44 -5.41 -0.53 -0.26
CA ILE A 44 -6.84 -0.81 -0.04
C ILE A 44 -7.06 -1.19 1.43
N ILE A 45 -8.07 -0.59 2.05
CA ILE A 45 -8.62 -0.99 3.34
C ILE A 45 -10.10 -1.31 3.12
N GLN A 46 -10.51 -2.56 3.36
CA GLN A 46 -11.89 -2.99 3.08
C GLN A 46 -12.47 -3.91 4.16
N ASN A 47 -13.79 -3.86 4.37
CA ASN A 47 -14.51 -4.78 5.26
C ASN A 47 -13.89 -4.90 6.68
N CYS A 48 -13.54 -3.78 7.31
CA CYS A 48 -12.94 -3.77 8.64
C CYS A 48 -13.93 -3.27 9.70
N GLU A 49 -13.89 -3.85 10.91
CA GLU A 49 -14.77 -3.52 12.03
C GLU A 49 -13.97 -3.16 13.28
N ASN A 50 -14.33 -2.07 13.96
CA ASN A 50 -13.80 -1.68 15.28
C ASN A 50 -12.26 -1.70 15.40
N SER A 51 -11.54 -1.43 14.31
CA SER A 51 -10.09 -1.59 14.24
C SER A 51 -9.35 -0.25 14.16
N ASN A 52 -8.12 -0.24 14.64
CA ASN A 52 -7.22 0.92 14.51
C ASN A 52 -6.19 0.63 13.42
N ILE A 53 -6.16 1.44 12.37
CA ILE A 53 -5.28 1.23 11.21
C ILE A 53 -4.42 2.47 11.01
N TYR A 54 -3.10 2.29 11.08
CA TYR A 54 -2.14 3.39 10.97
C TYR A 54 -1.14 3.13 9.83
N ILE A 55 -1.14 3.97 8.81
CA ILE A 55 -0.22 3.88 7.68
C ILE A 55 0.74 5.07 7.71
N TYR A 56 1.98 4.83 8.16
CA TYR A 56 3.03 5.85 8.28
C TYR A 56 3.93 5.89 7.05
N ASP A 57 3.34 5.90 5.85
CA ASP A 57 4.09 5.99 4.60
C ASP A 57 3.35 6.85 3.58
N HIS A 58 4.06 7.27 2.54
CA HIS A 58 3.50 7.98 1.42
C HIS A 58 2.77 7.03 0.47
N ILE A 59 1.64 7.47 -0.06
CA ILE A 59 0.72 6.64 -0.85
C ILE A 59 0.32 7.37 -2.12
N ASN A 60 0.25 6.68 -3.26
CA ASN A 60 -0.25 7.29 -4.49
C ASN A 60 -1.77 7.41 -4.50
N THR A 61 -2.47 6.34 -4.12
CA THR A 61 -3.94 6.31 -4.02
C THR A 61 -4.34 5.34 -2.92
N ILE A 62 -5.34 5.70 -2.13
CA ILE A 62 -5.90 4.82 -1.10
C ILE A 62 -7.41 4.75 -1.23
N THR A 63 -7.95 3.54 -1.11
CA THR A 63 -9.39 3.28 -1.02
C THR A 63 -9.71 2.75 0.37
N VAL A 64 -10.72 3.33 1.02
CA VAL A 64 -11.28 2.84 2.28
C VAL A 64 -12.76 2.57 2.04
N ASP A 65 -13.16 1.30 2.13
CA ASP A 65 -14.50 0.85 1.75
C ASP A 65 -15.07 -0.13 2.79
N ASP A 66 -16.39 -0.15 2.98
CA ASP A 66 -17.09 -1.06 3.91
C ASP A 66 -16.45 -1.19 5.32
N CYS A 67 -15.95 -0.09 5.89
CA CYS A 67 -15.34 -0.09 7.23
C CYS A 67 -16.26 0.58 8.26
N ASN A 68 -16.49 -0.07 9.40
CA ASN A 68 -17.35 0.43 10.48
C ASN A 68 -16.58 0.52 11.81
N GLY A 69 -16.75 1.62 12.54
CA GLY A 69 -16.13 1.80 13.87
C GLY A 69 -14.60 1.86 13.86
N CYS A 70 -13.97 2.06 12.70
CA CYS A 70 -12.52 2.05 12.58
C CYS A 70 -11.90 3.45 12.78
N ASN A 71 -10.75 3.50 13.45
CA ASN A 71 -9.88 4.68 13.46
C ASN A 71 -8.80 4.49 12.40
N VAL A 72 -8.72 5.39 11.43
CA VAL A 72 -7.75 5.27 10.32
C VAL A 72 -6.88 6.51 10.26
N PHE A 73 -5.57 6.31 10.33
CA PHE A 73 -4.55 7.31 10.05
C PHE A 73 -3.82 6.96 8.75
N ILE A 74 -3.74 7.93 7.85
CA ILE A 74 -3.12 7.78 6.54
C ILE A 74 -2.04 8.84 6.39
N GLY A 75 -0.83 8.40 6.04
CA GLY A 75 0.28 9.27 5.69
C GLY A 75 0.03 10.10 4.42
N PRO A 76 1.02 10.89 3.98
CA PRO A 76 0.88 11.77 2.83
C PRO A 76 0.39 11.01 1.59
N THR A 77 -0.78 11.39 1.08
CA THR A 77 -1.35 10.80 -0.13
C THR A 77 -1.19 11.76 -1.29
N LYS A 78 -0.76 11.24 -2.44
CA LYS A 78 -0.60 12.06 -3.65
C LYS A 78 -1.97 12.59 -4.08
N GLY A 79 -2.17 13.90 -3.88
CA GLY A 79 -3.32 14.61 -4.42
C GLY A 79 -3.19 14.84 -5.92
N ARG A 80 -4.33 15.01 -6.60
CA ARG A 80 -4.37 15.63 -7.93
C ARG A 80 -4.27 17.14 -7.81
#